data_AF-A0A517M9I8-F1
#
_entry.id   AF-A0A517M9I8-F1
#
_cell.length_a   1.000
_cell.length_b   1.000
_cell.length_c   1.000
_cell.angle_alpha   90.00
_cell.angle_beta   90.00
_cell.angle_gamma   90.00
#
_symmetry.space_group_name_H-M   'P 1'
#
loop_
_entity.id
_entity.type
_entity.pdbx_description
1 polymer ?
#
loop_
_entity_poly.entity_id
_entity_poly.type
_entity_poly.pdbx_seq_one_letter_code
_entity_poly.pdbx_strand_id
1 'polypeptide(L)'
;MAVSIFAVLSAPITAAPPLHQQIDAIIKAQPSFKASATADDTMFLRRVYLDLTGNIPSVTQVREFLRDTSADKRTQTIDALLASPQHATRMQYVLDEMLMERRSGKHIAAKDWRSFLRKTALENKPWDILVREILSADGSQETTRTAAKFLSIANCTVTKSLAT
;
A
#
# COMPACT_ATOMS: atom_id res chain seq x y z
N MET A 1 5.89 22.67 -57.03
CA MET A 1 5.30 21.95 -55.88
C MET A 1 6.39 21.74 -54.85
N ALA A 2 6.34 22.43 -53.71
CA ALA A 2 7.33 22.31 -52.64
C ALA A 2 6.69 21.53 -51.49
N VAL A 3 7.25 20.36 -51.16
CA VAL A 3 6.78 19.50 -50.06
C VAL A 3 7.52 19.95 -48.81
N SER A 4 6.83 20.67 -47.93
CA SER A 4 7.34 21.03 -46.60
C SER A 4 7.22 19.83 -45.67
N ILE A 5 8.37 19.25 -45.30
CA ILE A 5 8.48 18.21 -44.29
C ILE A 5 8.33 18.89 -42.91
N PHE A 6 7.19 18.66 -42.25
CA PHE A 6 7.01 18.99 -40.84
C PHE A 6 7.80 17.97 -40.01
N ALA A 7 8.98 18.36 -39.52
CA ALA A 7 9.68 17.60 -38.51
C ALA A 7 8.94 17.75 -37.18
N VAL A 8 8.18 16.73 -36.80
CA VAL A 8 7.59 16.63 -35.45
C VAL A 8 8.74 16.35 -34.48
N LEU A 9 9.16 17.36 -33.73
CA LEU A 9 10.04 17.19 -32.58
C LEU A 9 9.28 16.39 -31.52
N SER A 10 9.50 15.08 -31.48
CA SER A 10 9.04 14.24 -30.37
C SER A 10 9.83 14.66 -29.13
N ALA A 11 9.24 15.52 -28.28
CA ALA A 11 9.81 15.77 -26.97
C ALA A 11 9.86 14.43 -26.22
N PRO A 12 10.99 14.06 -25.60
CA PRO A 12 11.02 12.90 -24.73
C PRO A 12 10.02 13.15 -23.60
N ILE A 13 9.09 12.22 -23.41
CA ILE A 13 8.25 12.19 -22.21
C ILE A 13 9.20 11.87 -21.06
N THR A 14 9.79 12.90 -20.45
CA THR A 14 10.58 12.72 -19.23
C THR A 14 9.62 12.18 -18.17
N ALA A 15 9.86 10.95 -17.73
CA ALA A 15 9.13 10.36 -16.62
C ALA A 15 9.20 11.35 -15.43
N ALA A 16 8.05 11.64 -14.84
CA ALA A 16 8.01 12.50 -13.66
C ALA A 16 8.99 11.95 -12.59
N PRO A 17 9.68 12.83 -11.84
CA PRO A 17 10.57 12.38 -10.78
C PRO A 17 9.81 11.44 -9.82
N PRO A 18 10.48 10.45 -9.20
CA PRO A 18 9.84 9.56 -8.25
C PRO A 18 9.01 10.31 -7.21
N LEU A 19 7.84 9.78 -6.84
CA LEU A 19 6.88 10.46 -5.95
C LEU A 19 7.53 10.94 -4.64
N HIS A 20 8.45 10.15 -4.05
CA HIS A 20 9.16 10.55 -2.83
C HIS A 20 9.97 11.84 -3.01
N GLN A 21 10.62 12.04 -4.16
CA GLN A 21 11.37 13.27 -4.45
C GLN A 21 10.43 14.48 -4.62
N GLN A 22 9.25 14.26 -5.21
CA GLN A 22 8.22 15.29 -5.32
C GLN A 22 7.72 15.71 -3.93
N ILE A 23 7.44 14.73 -3.06
CA ILE A 23 7.03 14.96 -1.66
C ILE A 23 8.12 15.73 -0.91
N ASP A 24 9.38 15.31 -1.04
CA ASP A 24 10.51 15.99 -0.39
C ASP A 24 10.67 17.44 -0.86
N ALA A 25 10.46 17.70 -2.15
CA ALA A 25 10.49 19.06 -2.69
C ALA A 25 9.37 19.93 -2.11
N ILE A 26 8.15 19.39 -2.00
CA ILE A 26 6.99 20.07 -1.40
C ILE A 26 7.25 20.39 0.07
N ILE A 27 7.78 19.43 0.84
CA ILE A 27 8.10 19.60 2.26
C ILE A 27 9.18 20.68 2.45
N LYS A 28 10.25 20.64 1.64
CA LYS A 28 11.34 21.65 1.71
C LYS A 28 10.88 23.05 1.34
N ALA A 29 9.85 23.18 0.50
CA ALA A 29 9.27 24.48 0.15
C ALA A 29 8.42 25.10 1.29
N GLN A 30 8.08 24.34 2.34
CA GLN A 30 7.30 24.88 3.47
C GLN A 30 8.17 25.71 4.43
N PRO A 31 7.89 27.01 4.62
CA PRO A 31 8.73 27.90 5.44
C PRO A 31 8.79 27.55 6.93
N SER A 32 7.79 26.85 7.44
CA SER A 32 7.67 26.46 8.86
C SER A 32 8.22 25.08 9.17
N PHE A 33 8.66 24.32 8.15
CA PHE A 33 9.11 22.95 8.35
C PHE A 33 10.52 22.92 8.95
N LYS A 34 10.65 22.24 10.10
CA LYS A 34 11.94 21.93 10.73
C LYS A 34 12.07 20.42 10.85
N ALA A 35 13.03 19.85 10.11
CA ALA A 35 13.31 18.42 10.18
C ALA A 35 13.83 18.05 11.59
N SER A 36 13.36 16.92 12.12
CA SER A 36 13.92 16.33 13.33
C SER A 36 15.30 15.75 13.06
N ALA A 37 16.09 15.58 14.11
CA ALA A 37 17.36 14.87 14.02
C ALA A 37 17.14 13.43 13.53
N THR A 38 18.10 12.92 12.75
CA THR A 38 18.10 11.54 12.28
C THR A 38 18.06 10.57 13.46
N ALA A 39 17.20 9.55 13.36
CA ALA A 39 17.12 8.52 14.38
C ALA A 39 18.41 7.67 14.42
N ASP A 40 18.87 7.39 15.64
CA ASP A 40 19.86 6.36 15.94
C ASP A 40 19.40 4.99 15.42
N ASP A 41 20.35 4.09 15.15
CA ASP A 41 20.11 2.76 14.59
C ASP A 41 19.12 1.94 15.42
N THR A 42 19.19 2.02 16.75
CA THR A 42 18.27 1.28 17.64
C THR A 42 16.84 1.82 17.53
N MET A 43 16.70 3.15 17.48
CA MET A 43 15.40 3.81 17.33
C MET A 43 14.81 3.59 15.95
N PHE A 44 15.64 3.65 14.91
CA PHE A 44 15.27 3.37 13.53
C PHE A 44 14.70 1.96 13.42
N LEU A 45 15.44 0.95 13.89
CA LEU A 45 15.04 -0.45 13.77
C LEU A 45 13.69 -0.71 14.44
N ARG A 46 13.50 -0.20 15.67
CA ARG A 46 12.24 -0.35 16.39
C ARG A 46 11.07 0.31 15.65
N ARG A 47 11.24 1.52 15.12
CA ARG A 47 10.19 2.25 14.40
C ARG A 47 9.79 1.52 13.12
N VAL A 48 10.77 1.14 12.29
CA VAL A 48 10.50 0.46 11.02
C VAL A 48 9.79 -0.88 11.23
N TYR A 49 10.17 -1.66 12.24
CA TYR A 49 9.48 -2.91 12.56
C TYR A 49 8.02 -2.69 13.00
N LEU A 50 7.77 -1.70 13.86
CA LEU A 50 6.41 -1.37 14.30
C LEU A 50 5.56 -0.82 13.15
N ASP A 51 6.14 0.04 12.31
CA ASP A 51 5.42 0.67 11.21
C ASP A 51 5.07 -0.35 10.12
N LEU A 52 6.06 -1.12 9.65
CA LEU A 52 5.90 -2.04 8.53
C LEU A 52 5.26 -3.36 8.92
N THR A 53 5.58 -3.91 10.09
CA THR A 53 5.10 -5.25 10.49
C THR A 53 4.14 -5.24 11.67
N GLY A 54 4.04 -4.14 12.41
CA GLY A 54 3.25 -4.07 13.64
C GLY A 54 3.86 -4.84 14.82
N ASN A 55 5.06 -5.39 14.68
CA ASN A 55 5.71 -6.22 15.70
C ASN A 55 6.98 -5.56 16.21
N ILE A 56 7.39 -5.95 17.42
CA ILE A 56 8.67 -5.53 18.00
C ILE A 56 9.77 -6.47 17.46
N PRO A 57 10.95 -5.96 17.06
CA PRO A 57 12.04 -6.81 16.60
C PRO A 57 12.52 -7.74 17.71
N SER A 58 12.91 -8.97 17.35
CA SER A 58 13.50 -9.91 18.29
C SER A 58 14.91 -9.50 18.69
N VAL A 59 15.38 -9.96 19.85
CA VAL A 59 16.74 -9.64 20.34
C VAL A 59 17.82 -10.08 19.35
N THR A 60 17.61 -11.20 18.64
CA THR A 60 18.54 -11.69 17.63
C THR A 60 18.63 -10.73 16.44
N GLN A 61 17.48 -10.31 15.89
CA GLN A 61 17.43 -9.34 14.78
C GLN A 61 18.08 -8.00 15.15
N VAL A 62 17.89 -7.52 16.38
CA VAL A 62 18.54 -6.30 16.88
C VAL A 62 20.06 -6.46 16.90
N ARG A 63 20.57 -7.58 17.44
CA ARG A 63 22.02 -7.83 17.50
C ARG A 63 22.63 -7.96 16.11
N GLU A 64 21.94 -8.62 15.18
CA GLU A 64 22.40 -8.76 13.79
C GLU A 64 22.49 -7.39 13.11
N PHE A 65 21.45 -6.56 13.22
CA PHE A 65 21.43 -5.22 12.64
C PHE A 65 22.49 -4.27 13.22
N LEU A 66 22.75 -4.35 14.53
CA LEU A 66 23.77 -3.53 15.19
C LEU A 66 25.20 -3.98 14.87
N ARG A 67 25.40 -5.26 14.52
CA ARG A 67 26.71 -5.78 14.08
C ARG A 67 26.99 -5.46 12.61
N ASP A 68 25.95 -5.24 11.82
CA ASP A 68 26.10 -4.86 10.43
C ASP A 68 26.63 -3.40 10.30
N THR A 69 27.72 -3.26 9.57
CA THR A 69 28.41 -1.98 9.31
C THR A 69 28.22 -1.50 7.88
N SER A 70 27.43 -2.22 7.07
CA SER A 70 27.15 -1.88 5.68
C SER A 70 26.42 -0.53 5.60
N ALA A 71 26.82 0.30 4.64
CA ALA A 71 26.24 1.64 4.46
C ALA A 71 24.76 1.61 4.04
N ASP A 72 24.32 0.49 3.44
CA ASP A 72 22.98 0.25 2.91
C ASP A 72 22.12 -0.67 3.81
N LYS A 73 22.60 -1.03 5.01
CA LYS A 73 21.89 -1.94 5.93
C LYS A 73 20.45 -1.54 6.23
N ARG A 74 20.17 -0.22 6.27
CA ARG A 74 18.82 0.33 6.49
C ARG A 74 17.89 0.00 5.33
N THR A 75 18.35 0.21 4.10
CA THR A 75 17.61 -0.10 2.88
C THR A 75 17.35 -1.60 2.77
N GLN A 76 18.38 -2.43 2.96
CA GLN A 76 18.24 -3.88 2.93
C GLN A 76 17.23 -4.39 3.98
N THR A 77 17.25 -3.82 5.19
CA THR A 77 16.29 -4.18 6.24
C THR A 77 14.86 -3.79 5.85
N ILE A 78 14.66 -2.60 5.28
CA ILE A 78 13.34 -2.16 4.80
C ILE A 78 12.83 -3.09 3.71
N ASP A 79 13.65 -3.41 2.72
CA ASP A 79 13.28 -4.29 1.61
C ASP A 79 12.91 -5.70 2.12
N ALA A 80 13.70 -6.24 3.04
CA ALA A 80 13.42 -7.53 3.68
C ALA A 80 12.09 -7.52 4.45
N LEU A 81 11.77 -6.42 5.14
CA LEU A 81 10.51 -6.27 5.88
C LEU A 81 9.32 -6.11 4.93
N LEU A 82 9.44 -5.34 3.85
CA LEU A 82 8.38 -5.17 2.86
C LEU A 82 8.05 -6.48 2.15
N ALA A 83 9.05 -7.32 1.87
CA ALA A 83 8.88 -8.65 1.28
C ALA A 83 8.34 -9.69 2.27
N SER A 84 8.28 -9.38 3.57
CA SER A 84 7.90 -10.34 4.61
C SER A 84 6.37 -10.61 4.65
N PRO A 85 5.94 -11.84 5.00
CA PRO A 85 4.52 -12.14 5.19
C PRO A 85 3.90 -11.38 6.39
N GLN A 86 4.73 -10.88 7.32
CA GLN A 86 4.29 -10.06 8.43
C GLN A 86 3.83 -8.68 7.93
N HIS A 87 4.53 -8.09 6.96
CA HIS A 87 4.11 -6.83 6.33
C HIS A 87 2.73 -6.98 5.65
N ALA A 88 2.50 -8.07 4.89
CA ALA A 88 1.19 -8.30 4.29
C ALA A 88 0.07 -8.47 5.34
N THR A 89 0.40 -9.04 6.51
CA THR A 89 -0.53 -9.15 7.63
C THR A 89 -0.81 -7.78 8.26
N ARG A 90 0.21 -6.93 8.43
CA ARG A 90 0.04 -5.54 8.88
C ARG A 90 -0.82 -4.74 7.91
N MET A 91 -0.55 -4.83 6.61
CA MET A 91 -1.29 -4.14 5.56
C MET A 91 -2.75 -4.59 5.50
N GLN A 92 -3.02 -5.89 5.70
CA GLN A 92 -4.38 -6.39 5.84
C GLN A 92 -5.15 -5.66 6.94
N TYR A 93 -4.54 -5.41 8.11
CA TYR A 93 -5.20 -4.67 9.19
C TYR A 93 -5.44 -3.21 8.83
N VAL A 94 -4.47 -2.54 8.20
CA VAL A 94 -4.61 -1.15 7.75
C VAL A 94 -5.75 -1.03 6.74
N LEU A 95 -5.81 -1.91 5.75
CA LEU A 95 -6.88 -1.94 4.76
C LEU A 95 -8.24 -2.26 5.37
N ASP A 96 -8.31 -3.21 6.30
CA ASP A 96 -9.55 -3.56 7.00
C ASP A 96 -10.08 -2.37 7.79
N GLU A 97 -9.22 -1.66 8.51
CA GLU A 97 -9.60 -0.47 9.28
C GLU A 97 -10.02 0.69 8.38
N MET A 98 -9.25 0.96 7.32
CA MET A 98 -9.55 2.04 6.37
C MET A 98 -10.85 1.81 5.59
N LEU A 99 -11.14 0.57 5.20
CA LEU A 99 -12.32 0.25 4.38
C LEU A 99 -13.56 -0.03 5.23
N MET A 100 -13.42 -0.74 6.35
CA MET A 100 -14.57 -1.21 7.13
C MET A 100 -14.85 -0.35 8.37
N GLU A 101 -13.92 0.51 8.81
CA GLU A 101 -14.02 1.27 10.06
C GLU A 101 -14.44 0.39 11.26
N ARG A 102 -13.92 -0.85 11.31
CA ARG A 102 -14.26 -1.87 12.33
C ARG A 102 -15.72 -2.30 12.35
N ARG A 103 -16.51 -2.00 11.31
CA ARG A 103 -17.89 -2.47 11.16
C ARG A 103 -17.90 -3.94 10.77
N SER A 104 -18.85 -4.69 11.33
CA SER A 104 -19.07 -6.08 10.97
C SER A 104 -20.04 -6.17 9.79
N GLY A 105 -19.64 -6.92 8.74
CA GLY A 105 -20.54 -7.28 7.66
C GLY A 105 -21.50 -8.40 8.08
N LYS A 106 -22.75 -8.36 7.61
CA LYS A 106 -23.77 -9.36 7.94
C LYS A 106 -23.66 -10.66 7.12
N HIS A 107 -23.19 -10.57 5.88
CA HIS A 107 -23.28 -11.67 4.91
C HIS A 107 -21.94 -12.36 4.59
N ILE A 108 -20.82 -11.71 4.90
CA ILE A 108 -19.47 -12.22 4.58
C ILE A 108 -18.66 -12.27 5.87
N ALA A 109 -18.12 -13.46 6.17
CA ALA A 109 -17.35 -13.67 7.38
C ALA A 109 -16.13 -12.72 7.45
N ALA A 110 -15.77 -12.30 8.66
CA ALA A 110 -14.58 -11.47 8.88
C ALA A 110 -13.30 -12.16 8.39
N LYS A 111 -13.23 -13.49 8.53
CA LYS A 111 -12.08 -14.29 8.13
C LYS A 111 -11.82 -14.25 6.61
N ASP A 112 -12.87 -14.35 5.81
CA ASP A 112 -12.73 -14.42 4.34
C ASP A 112 -12.29 -13.07 3.79
N TRP A 113 -12.88 -11.99 4.30
CA TRP A 113 -12.47 -10.62 3.99
C TRP A 113 -11.00 -10.34 4.33
N ARG A 114 -10.57 -10.72 5.53
CA ARG A 114 -9.17 -10.55 5.94
C ARG A 114 -8.23 -11.41 5.09
N SER A 115 -8.64 -12.62 4.73
CA SER A 115 -7.87 -13.49 3.82
C SER A 115 -7.71 -12.86 2.44
N PHE A 116 -8.77 -12.25 1.89
CA PHE A 116 -8.73 -11.50 0.63
C PHE A 116 -7.75 -10.32 0.70
N LEU A 117 -7.87 -9.46 1.71
CA LEU A 117 -6.98 -8.31 1.89
C LEU A 117 -5.52 -8.73 2.09
N ARG A 118 -5.28 -9.82 2.85
CA ARG A 118 -3.93 -10.37 3.03
C ARG A 118 -3.34 -10.88 1.72
N LYS A 119 -4.13 -11.55 0.88
CA LYS A 119 -3.70 -12.01 -0.43
C LYS A 119 -3.33 -10.84 -1.33
N THR A 120 -4.20 -9.82 -1.41
CA THR A 120 -3.94 -8.57 -2.14
C THR A 120 -2.63 -7.91 -1.70
N ALA A 121 -2.36 -7.87 -0.38
CA ALA A 121 -1.12 -7.31 0.15
C ALA A 121 0.12 -8.17 -0.15
N LEU A 122 0.00 -9.50 -0.13
CA LEU A 122 1.08 -10.42 -0.52
C LEU A 122 1.46 -10.28 -2.00
N GLU A 123 0.47 -10.07 -2.86
CA GLU A 123 0.65 -9.89 -4.31
C GLU A 123 1.11 -8.46 -4.66
N ASN A 124 1.22 -7.57 -3.68
CA ASN A 124 1.48 -6.14 -3.87
C ASN A 124 0.57 -5.52 -4.95
N LYS A 125 -0.73 -5.87 -4.90
CA LYS A 125 -1.69 -5.45 -5.93
C LYS A 125 -1.84 -3.93 -5.93
N PRO A 126 -1.80 -3.27 -7.11
CA PRO A 126 -2.03 -1.83 -7.22
C PRO A 126 -3.39 -1.42 -6.64
N TRP A 127 -3.42 -0.25 -6.01
CA TRP A 127 -4.61 0.29 -5.33
C TRP A 127 -5.80 0.46 -6.28
N ASP A 128 -5.57 0.92 -7.50
CA ASP A 128 -6.60 1.11 -8.52
C ASP A 128 -7.28 -0.21 -8.92
N ILE A 129 -6.52 -1.31 -9.00
CA ILE A 129 -7.05 -2.65 -9.29
C ILE A 129 -7.88 -3.15 -8.10
N LEU A 130 -7.37 -3.00 -6.87
CA LEU A 130 -8.11 -3.39 -5.66
C LEU A 130 -9.45 -2.64 -5.55
N VAL A 131 -9.45 -1.31 -5.74
CA VAL A 131 -10.67 -0.50 -5.68
C VAL A 131 -11.63 -0.89 -6.78
N ARG A 132 -11.13 -1.12 -8.01
CA ARG A 132 -11.97 -1.57 -9.11
C ARG A 132 -12.61 -2.93 -8.80
N GLU A 133 -11.87 -3.89 -8.25
CA GLU A 133 -12.40 -5.18 -7.83
C GLU A 133 -13.49 -5.03 -6.76
N ILE A 134 -13.29 -4.17 -5.77
CA ILE A 134 -14.27 -3.90 -4.70
C ILE A 134 -15.54 -3.25 -5.26
N LEU A 135 -15.41 -2.24 -6.13
CA LEU A 135 -16.55 -1.50 -6.68
C LEU A 135 -17.31 -2.27 -7.76
N SER A 136 -16.63 -3.18 -8.48
CA SER A 136 -17.25 -4.01 -9.53
C SER A 136 -17.89 -5.28 -8.97
N ALA A 137 -17.70 -5.57 -7.68
CA ALA A 137 -18.21 -6.76 -7.03
C ALA A 137 -19.73 -6.64 -6.77
N ASP A 138 -20.52 -7.45 -7.48
CA ASP A 138 -21.97 -7.54 -7.33
C ASP A 138 -22.42 -8.61 -6.30
N GLY A 139 -21.49 -9.45 -5.83
CA GLY A 139 -21.74 -10.54 -4.90
C GLY A 139 -22.33 -11.82 -5.50
N SER A 140 -22.55 -11.87 -6.82
CA SER A 140 -23.14 -13.02 -7.51
C SER A 140 -22.14 -14.18 -7.64
N GLN A 141 -20.90 -13.86 -7.97
CA GLN A 141 -19.81 -14.83 -8.15
C GLN A 141 -19.10 -15.14 -6.83
N GLU A 142 -18.90 -16.42 -6.50
CA GLU A 142 -18.22 -16.88 -5.28
C GLU A 142 -16.85 -16.24 -5.07
N THR A 143 -16.07 -16.12 -6.15
CA THR A 143 -14.70 -15.57 -6.14
C THR A 143 -14.64 -14.07 -5.85
N THR A 144 -15.68 -13.34 -6.24
CA THR A 144 -15.75 -11.87 -6.11
C THR A 144 -16.62 -11.45 -4.92
N ARG A 145 -17.36 -12.39 -4.33
CA ARG A 145 -18.26 -12.14 -3.20
C ARG A 145 -17.56 -11.46 -2.04
N THR A 146 -16.35 -11.89 -1.71
CA THR A 146 -15.59 -11.29 -0.61
C THR A 146 -15.32 -9.81 -0.84
N ALA A 147 -15.03 -9.39 -2.08
CA ALA A 147 -14.80 -8.00 -2.43
C ALA A 147 -16.06 -7.13 -2.26
N ALA A 148 -17.26 -7.69 -2.45
CA ALA A 148 -18.54 -7.00 -2.27
C ALA A 148 -18.86 -6.66 -0.81
N LYS A 149 -18.08 -7.14 0.17
CA LYS A 149 -18.32 -6.88 1.59
C LYS A 149 -18.37 -5.39 1.91
N PHE A 150 -17.50 -4.60 1.29
CA PHE A 150 -17.47 -3.15 1.46
C PHE A 150 -18.81 -2.50 1.10
N LEU A 151 -19.37 -2.85 -0.05
CA LEU A 151 -20.66 -2.31 -0.52
C LEU A 151 -21.83 -2.74 0.37
N SER A 152 -21.76 -3.93 0.98
CA SER A 152 -22.81 -4.43 1.87
C SER A 152 -23.03 -3.59 3.14
N ILE A 153 -22.00 -2.87 3.61
CA ILE A 153 -22.08 -2.01 4.80
C ILE A 153 -22.64 -0.63 4.47
N ALA A 154 -22.37 -0.14 3.25
CA ALA A 154 -22.73 1.21 2.83
C ALA A 154 -24.23 1.40 2.54
N ASN A 155 -25.09 0.38 2.77
CA ASN A 155 -26.49 0.36 2.29
C ASN A 155 -26.61 0.69 0.79
N CYS A 156 -25.53 0.52 0.03
CA CYS A 156 -25.57 0.62 -1.42
C CYS A 156 -26.18 -0.69 -1.90
N THR A 157 -27.51 -0.76 -1.87
CA THR A 157 -28.24 -1.81 -2.56
C THR A 157 -27.84 -1.65 -4.02
N VAL A 158 -26.94 -2.50 -4.50
CA VAL A 158 -26.67 -2.66 -5.92
C VAL A 158 -28.01 -3.11 -6.48
N THR A 159 -28.79 -2.13 -6.95
CA THR A 159 -30.07 -2.39 -7.57
C THR A 159 -29.75 -3.31 -8.72
N LYS A 160 -30.33 -4.49 -8.64
CA LYS A 160 -30.35 -5.51 -9.67
C LYS A 160 -31.17 -4.97 -10.85
N SER A 161 -30.69 -3.90 -11.47
CA SER A 161 -31.22 -3.27 -12.66
C SER A 161 -30.19 -3.49 -13.74
N LEU A 162 -30.66 -3.88 -14.92
CA LEU A 162 -29.90 -4.28 -16.11
C LEU A 162 -29.50 -5.76 -16.17
N ALA A 163 -30.48 -6.64 -16.03
CA ALA A 163 -30.62 -7.76 -16.95
C ALA A 163 -32.12 -7.97 -17.21
N THR A 164 -32.56 -7.49 -18.36
CA THR A 164 -33.81 -7.86 -19.03
C THR A 164 -33.80 -9.36 -19.32
#